data_AF-A0A7G3ZCM7-F1
#
_entry.id   AF-A0A7G3ZCM7-F1
#
_cell.length_a   1.000
_cell.length_b   1.000
_cell.length_c   1.000
_cell.angle_alpha   90.00
_cell.angle_beta   90.00
_cell.angle_gamma   90.00
#
_symmetry.space_group_name_H-M   'P 1'
#
loop_
_entity.id
_entity.type
_entity.pdbx_description
1 polymer ?
#
loop_
_entity_poly.entity_id
_entity_poly.type
_entity_poly.pdbx_seq_one_letter_code
_entity_poly.pdbx_strand_id
1 'polypeptide(L)'
;MTARKALKSKRNLVYSTREDRDEKLQVFKRRRAAIFQQRCTGGEQAASDGVSGGTERRVVGRRRRSAKSRALQAIAAGEDSDSSSDAGRASSEGSEPLVNLRQSIAPEDIEEIKKQNSKGVRSVGDLIEKCEHSMEYSSRSPADQLLGSSGDKGHVARKLELRRKYEQKFALPSILYRSELIMRIQPFLRLVEDLFKNRVSSYYKHEAASASKASNNAFLSLDEFRSMDISRFVAGYYGLRRQLSVGEEILRQFRPFLLKRQGKTMKWWGVADFANYVLAPEVLASFCIDEMQLGDDIYDRETREKAYELFHNTTEFGLAIADAEPLEQWEAPVRDQRATGPKMTESQR
;
A
#
# COMPACT_ATOMS: atom_id res chain seq x y z
N MET A 1 70.73 34.65 -23.90
CA MET A 1 69.88 33.62 -24.54
C MET A 1 68.42 33.96 -24.29
N THR A 2 67.71 34.19 -25.39
CA THR A 2 66.28 33.92 -25.66
C THR A 2 65.16 34.46 -24.74
N ALA A 3 64.35 35.31 -25.37
CA ALA A 3 63.08 35.90 -24.95
C ALA A 3 61.90 34.92 -24.86
N ARG A 4 60.77 35.41 -24.28
CA ARG A 4 59.33 35.22 -24.63
C ARG A 4 58.48 34.80 -23.42
N LYS A 5 57.20 35.16 -23.29
CA LYS A 5 56.31 36.24 -23.76
C LYS A 5 55.06 36.10 -22.87
N ALA A 6 54.43 37.21 -22.54
CA ALA A 6 53.09 37.24 -21.95
C ALA A 6 52.03 36.68 -22.92
N LEU A 7 50.89 36.22 -22.39
CA LEU A 7 49.56 36.54 -22.93
C LEU A 7 48.45 36.12 -21.93
N LYS A 8 47.75 37.15 -21.44
CA LYS A 8 46.45 37.06 -20.76
C LYS A 8 45.38 36.67 -21.79
N SER A 9 44.44 35.80 -21.42
CA SER A 9 43.18 35.65 -22.14
C SER A 9 42.03 35.69 -21.14
N LYS A 10 41.38 36.86 -21.08
CA LYS A 10 40.08 37.08 -20.44
C LYS A 10 39.01 36.78 -21.49
N ARG A 11 38.06 35.90 -21.20
CA ARG A 11 36.81 35.81 -21.95
C ARG A 11 35.70 36.49 -21.15
N ASN A 12 35.33 37.67 -21.62
CA ASN A 12 34.08 38.34 -21.31
C ASN A 12 32.95 37.59 -22.03
N LEU A 13 31.95 37.12 -21.30
CA LEU A 13 30.67 36.74 -21.90
C LEU A 13 29.67 37.83 -21.55
N VAL A 14 29.46 38.70 -22.54
CA VAL A 14 28.44 39.75 -22.58
C VAL A 14 27.23 39.14 -23.28
N TYR A 15 26.09 39.07 -22.61
CA TYR A 15 24.81 39.01 -23.31
C TYR A 15 24.06 40.32 -23.05
N SER A 16 23.93 41.06 -24.15
CA SER A 16 23.16 42.28 -24.29
C SER A 16 21.68 41.98 -24.09
N THR A 17 21.03 42.77 -23.25
CA THR A 17 19.59 42.97 -23.23
C THR A 17 19.15 43.63 -24.54
N ARG A 18 18.01 43.19 -25.09
CA ARG A 18 17.27 43.92 -26.11
C ARG A 18 15.80 43.94 -25.72
N GLU A 19 15.36 45.11 -25.30
CA GLU A 19 13.95 45.51 -25.18
C GLU A 19 13.36 45.62 -26.60
N ASP A 20 12.16 45.08 -26.84
CA ASP A 20 10.93 45.90 -26.97
C ASP A 20 9.72 45.05 -27.40
N ARG A 21 8.57 45.32 -26.75
CA ARG A 21 7.16 45.19 -27.22
C ARG A 21 6.62 43.78 -27.50
N ASP A 22 5.38 43.40 -27.21
CA ASP A 22 4.17 44.11 -26.80
C ASP A 22 3.13 43.07 -26.31
N GLU A 23 2.15 43.55 -25.55
CA GLU A 23 0.77 43.02 -25.44
C GLU A 23 0.40 41.72 -24.64
N LYS A 24 -0.47 41.96 -23.65
CA LYS A 24 -1.61 41.13 -23.21
C LYS A 24 -1.33 39.76 -22.60
N LEU A 25 -1.12 39.75 -21.29
CA LEU A 25 -1.53 38.63 -20.44
C LEU A 25 -2.49 39.11 -19.35
N GLN A 26 -3.79 38.98 -19.63
CA GLN A 26 -4.83 39.00 -18.61
C GLN A 26 -4.65 37.77 -17.71
N VAL A 27 -4.05 37.98 -16.54
CA VAL A 27 -3.99 36.96 -15.50
C VAL A 27 -5.38 36.82 -14.89
N PHE A 28 -5.96 35.63 -15.06
CA PHE A 28 -7.18 35.16 -14.44
C PHE A 28 -7.17 35.40 -12.92
N LYS A 29 -7.96 36.39 -12.47
CA LYS A 29 -8.42 36.49 -11.08
C LYS A 29 -9.40 35.35 -10.81
N ARG A 30 -8.91 34.20 -10.32
CA ARG A 30 -9.79 33.20 -9.68
C ARG A 30 -10.22 33.73 -8.32
N ARG A 31 -11.47 34.20 -8.27
CA ARG A 31 -12.22 34.51 -7.06
C ARG A 31 -12.23 33.28 -6.14
N ARG A 32 -11.71 33.42 -4.91
CA ARG A 32 -12.04 32.55 -3.79
C ARG A 32 -13.50 32.82 -3.40
N ALA A 33 -14.33 31.78 -3.40
CA ALA A 33 -15.64 31.85 -2.76
C ALA A 33 -15.48 31.57 -1.26
N ALA A 34 -16.07 32.44 -0.44
CA ALA A 34 -16.21 32.35 1.01
C ALA A 34 -17.02 31.08 1.38
N ILE A 35 -16.53 30.29 2.33
CA ILE A 35 -17.03 30.24 3.72
C ILE A 35 -18.55 30.37 3.80
N PHE A 36 -19.24 29.23 3.87
CA PHE A 36 -20.59 29.13 4.37
C PHE A 36 -20.55 28.38 5.70
N GLN A 37 -20.52 29.14 6.79
CA GLN A 37 -20.85 28.66 8.13
C GLN A 37 -22.37 28.61 8.22
N GLN A 38 -22.93 27.43 8.48
CA GLN A 38 -24.31 27.36 8.95
C GLN A 38 -24.30 26.90 10.41
N ARG A 39 -24.58 27.88 11.26
CA ARG A 39 -25.09 27.72 12.62
C ARG A 39 -26.38 26.89 12.56
N CYS A 40 -26.49 25.90 13.44
CA CYS A 40 -27.78 25.49 13.98
C CYS A 40 -27.73 25.73 15.49
N THR A 41 -28.41 26.79 15.90
CA THR A 41 -28.77 27.13 17.27
C THR A 41 -30.27 26.91 17.43
N GLY A 42 -30.68 26.37 18.57
CA GLY A 42 -32.08 26.35 19.06
C GLY A 42 -32.77 25.00 18.85
N GLY A 43 -33.42 24.39 19.84
CA GLY A 43 -33.82 24.89 21.15
C GLY A 43 -34.48 23.79 21.98
N GLU A 44 -34.68 24.14 23.25
CA GLU A 44 -35.21 23.37 24.38
C GLU A 44 -36.63 22.83 24.22
N GLN A 45 -36.93 21.83 25.08
CA GLN A 45 -38.18 21.51 25.81
C GLN A 45 -38.44 19.99 25.72
N ALA A 46 -39.01 19.30 26.69
CA ALA A 46 -39.23 19.42 28.13
C ALA A 46 -39.72 18.01 28.57
N ALA A 47 -39.69 17.77 29.88
CA ALA A 47 -40.04 16.53 30.56
C ALA A 47 -41.43 15.93 30.22
N SER A 48 -41.56 14.60 30.37
CA SER A 48 -42.68 13.98 31.08
C SER A 48 -42.45 12.49 31.40
N ASP A 49 -42.81 12.15 32.63
CA ASP A 49 -42.88 10.83 33.26
C ASP A 49 -43.78 9.79 32.56
N GLY A 50 -43.53 8.51 32.87
CA GLY A 50 -44.63 7.66 33.36
C GLY A 50 -44.97 6.35 32.62
N VAL A 51 -44.88 5.25 33.39
CA VAL A 51 -45.85 4.13 33.48
C VAL A 51 -45.74 2.92 32.52
N SER A 52 -45.24 1.81 33.09
CA SER A 52 -45.87 0.47 33.31
C SER A 52 -46.64 -0.31 32.22
N GLY A 53 -46.39 -1.63 32.20
CA GLY A 53 -47.25 -2.72 31.65
C GLY A 53 -46.88 -3.13 30.22
N GLY A 54 -46.50 -4.36 29.87
CA GLY A 54 -46.87 -5.67 30.40
C GLY A 54 -48.03 -6.26 29.58
N THR A 55 -47.80 -6.95 28.46
CA THR A 55 -48.72 -8.01 27.96
C THR A 55 -48.06 -8.90 26.89
N GLU A 56 -48.12 -10.21 27.12
CA GLU A 56 -47.98 -11.26 26.11
C GLU A 56 -49.05 -11.14 25.00
N ARG A 57 -48.76 -11.64 23.79
CA ARG A 57 -49.62 -12.63 23.10
C ARG A 57 -49.03 -13.14 21.79
N ARG A 58 -49.11 -14.47 21.66
CA ARG A 58 -49.15 -15.28 20.44
C ARG A 58 -50.03 -14.67 19.34
N VAL A 59 -49.79 -15.02 18.08
CA VAL A 59 -50.72 -15.78 17.19
C VAL A 59 -50.15 -15.93 15.76
N VAL A 60 -50.01 -17.20 15.34
CA VAL A 60 -50.37 -17.85 14.06
C VAL A 60 -50.49 -17.01 12.76
N GLY A 61 -49.87 -17.50 11.68
CA GLY A 61 -50.30 -17.23 10.29
C GLY A 61 -49.42 -17.88 9.22
N ARG A 62 -49.69 -19.14 8.80
CA ARG A 62 -50.37 -19.53 7.53
C ARG A 62 -49.72 -19.06 6.21
N ARG A 63 -49.23 -20.06 5.45
CA ARG A 63 -49.34 -20.31 3.99
C ARG A 63 -49.78 -19.13 3.09
N ARG A 64 -49.07 -18.91 1.95
CA ARG A 64 -49.54 -19.20 0.58
C ARG A 64 -48.55 -18.79 -0.55
N ARG A 65 -48.37 -19.75 -1.47
CA ARG A 65 -48.44 -19.69 -2.96
C ARG A 65 -47.44 -18.87 -3.80
N SER A 66 -46.71 -19.65 -4.59
CA SER A 66 -46.36 -19.53 -6.02
C SER A 66 -46.95 -18.40 -6.89
N ALA A 67 -46.08 -17.82 -7.71
CA ALA A 67 -46.25 -17.56 -9.15
C ALA A 67 -44.83 -17.46 -9.73
N LYS A 68 -44.34 -18.36 -10.61
CA LYS A 68 -44.58 -18.47 -12.06
C LYS A 68 -44.54 -17.12 -12.80
N SER A 69 -43.42 -16.83 -13.43
CA SER A 69 -43.33 -16.04 -14.65
C SER A 69 -42.39 -16.75 -15.64
N ARG A 70 -42.80 -16.73 -16.89
CA ARG A 70 -42.42 -17.59 -18.01
C ARG A 70 -41.73 -16.73 -19.07
N ALA A 71 -40.74 -17.32 -19.74
CA ALA A 71 -40.31 -17.12 -21.13
C ALA A 71 -40.04 -15.70 -21.67
N LEU A 72 -38.89 -15.53 -22.34
CA LEU A 72 -38.79 -15.72 -23.79
C LEU A 72 -37.32 -15.85 -24.20
N GLN A 73 -37.01 -16.95 -24.88
CA GLN A 73 -35.80 -17.24 -25.64
C GLN A 73 -36.20 -17.35 -27.12
N ALA A 74 -35.17 -17.34 -27.98
CA ALA A 74 -35.13 -17.51 -29.43
C ALA A 74 -34.94 -16.14 -30.15
N ILE A 75 -34.08 -15.99 -31.17
CA ILE A 75 -33.59 -16.92 -32.18
C ILE A 75 -32.18 -16.43 -32.61
N ALA A 76 -31.24 -17.35 -32.84
CA ALA A 76 -30.01 -17.10 -33.60
C ALA A 76 -29.69 -18.35 -34.42
N ALA A 77 -29.68 -18.22 -35.75
CA ALA A 77 -28.81 -18.97 -36.67
C ALA A 77 -29.14 -18.65 -38.15
N GLY A 78 -28.07 -18.46 -38.93
CA GLY A 78 -28.00 -18.62 -40.40
C GLY A 78 -28.34 -17.36 -41.21
N GLU A 79 -27.71 -17.06 -42.34
CA GLU A 79 -26.54 -17.56 -43.09
C GLU A 79 -26.43 -16.62 -44.31
N ASP A 80 -25.20 -16.37 -44.76
CA ASP A 80 -24.70 -15.98 -46.10
C ASP A 80 -25.58 -15.22 -47.13
N SER A 81 -25.01 -14.18 -47.75
CA SER A 81 -24.82 -14.10 -49.22
C SER A 81 -24.32 -12.73 -49.72
N ASP A 82 -23.53 -12.83 -50.79
CA ASP A 82 -22.81 -11.83 -51.59
C ASP A 82 -23.61 -10.60 -52.11
N SER A 83 -22.88 -9.51 -52.40
CA SER A 83 -22.66 -9.01 -53.77
C SER A 83 -22.64 -7.47 -53.93
N SER A 84 -21.48 -6.98 -54.37
CA SER A 84 -21.14 -5.93 -55.38
C SER A 84 -21.79 -4.53 -55.45
N SER A 85 -20.88 -3.58 -55.78
CA SER A 85 -21.05 -2.31 -56.56
C SER A 85 -21.84 -1.16 -55.93
N ASP A 86 -21.62 0.13 -56.17
CA ASP A 86 -20.61 1.01 -56.84
C ASP A 86 -21.10 2.47 -56.55
N ALA A 87 -20.29 3.48 -56.89
CA ALA A 87 -20.62 4.91 -57.07
C ALA A 87 -20.55 5.88 -55.86
N GLY A 88 -19.34 6.39 -55.63
CA GLY A 88 -18.95 7.81 -55.72
C GLY A 88 -19.76 8.92 -55.00
N ARG A 89 -19.07 9.67 -54.12
CA ARG A 89 -19.27 11.14 -54.00
C ARG A 89 -18.14 11.90 -53.29
N ALA A 90 -17.49 12.77 -54.05
CA ALA A 90 -16.92 14.10 -53.76
C ALA A 90 -16.31 14.45 -52.38
N SER A 91 -14.99 14.67 -52.42
CA SER A 91 -14.23 15.86 -52.00
C SER A 91 -14.70 16.70 -50.81
N SER A 92 -13.85 16.74 -49.77
CA SER A 92 -13.63 17.95 -48.97
C SER A 92 -12.15 18.01 -48.56
N GLU A 93 -11.46 18.98 -49.15
CA GLU A 93 -10.08 19.36 -48.85
C GLU A 93 -10.01 20.00 -47.46
N GLY A 94 -9.16 19.44 -46.60
CA GLY A 94 -8.76 20.00 -45.31
C GLY A 94 -7.32 19.58 -45.03
N SER A 95 -6.37 20.19 -45.74
CA SER A 95 -4.94 19.95 -45.55
C SER A 95 -4.47 20.59 -44.24
N GLU A 96 -4.55 19.82 -43.16
CA GLU A 96 -3.79 20.06 -41.94
C GLU A 96 -2.28 20.07 -42.29
N PRO A 97 -1.51 21.09 -41.88
CA PRO A 97 -0.07 21.10 -42.08
C PRO A 97 0.57 20.02 -41.21
N LEU A 98 0.92 18.90 -41.84
CA LEU A 98 1.77 17.86 -41.26
C LEU A 98 3.13 18.49 -40.95
N VAL A 99 3.32 18.90 -39.70
CA VAL A 99 4.59 19.35 -39.15
C VAL A 99 5.51 18.14 -39.08
N ASN A 100 6.23 17.90 -40.17
CA ASN A 100 7.34 16.95 -40.19
C ASN A 100 8.47 17.53 -39.35
N LEU A 101 8.47 17.21 -38.05
CA LEU A 101 9.58 17.41 -37.13
C LEU A 101 10.76 16.56 -37.61
N ARG A 102 11.52 17.09 -38.58
CA ARG A 102 12.85 16.59 -38.92
C ARG A 102 13.78 16.96 -37.76
N GLN A 103 13.87 16.09 -36.77
CA GLN A 103 14.97 16.11 -35.82
C GLN A 103 16.23 15.69 -36.58
N SER A 104 16.94 16.67 -37.12
CA SER A 104 18.29 16.49 -37.66
C SER A 104 19.25 16.34 -36.48
N ILE A 105 19.33 15.12 -35.96
CA ILE A 105 20.40 14.75 -35.02
C ILE A 105 21.61 14.43 -35.90
N ALA A 106 22.73 15.09 -35.60
CA ALA A 106 23.97 14.87 -36.30
C ALA A 106 24.44 13.42 -36.04
N PRO A 107 24.92 12.68 -37.06
CA PRO A 107 25.33 11.30 -36.89
C PRO A 107 26.47 11.14 -35.85
N GLU A 108 27.25 12.20 -35.61
CA GLU A 108 28.30 12.21 -34.58
C GLU A 108 27.72 12.15 -33.15
N ASP A 109 26.60 12.82 -32.89
CA ASP A 109 25.94 12.82 -31.56
C ASP A 109 25.35 11.43 -31.24
N ILE A 110 24.90 10.70 -32.26
CA ILE A 110 24.37 9.34 -32.12
C ILE A 110 25.48 8.36 -31.72
N GLU A 111 26.69 8.53 -32.27
CA GLU A 111 27.83 7.71 -31.89
C GLU A 111 28.33 8.03 -30.48
N GLU A 112 28.31 9.30 -30.06
CA GLU A 112 28.73 9.70 -28.72
C GLU A 112 27.78 9.16 -27.63
N ILE A 113 26.46 9.19 -27.87
CA ILE A 113 25.45 8.59 -26.99
C ILE A 113 25.58 7.06 -26.95
N LYS A 114 25.86 6.40 -28.08
CA LYS A 114 26.15 4.95 -28.11
C LYS A 114 27.40 4.59 -27.32
N LYS A 115 28.44 5.42 -27.37
CA LYS A 115 29.71 5.20 -26.66
C LYS A 115 29.60 5.45 -25.15
N GLN A 116 28.67 6.31 -24.73
CA GLN A 116 28.31 6.47 -23.32
C GLN A 116 27.46 5.30 -22.81
N ASN A 117 26.48 4.83 -23.59
CA ASN A 117 25.63 3.69 -23.20
C ASN A 117 26.41 2.34 -23.18
N SER A 118 27.38 2.13 -24.07
CA SER A 118 28.20 0.90 -24.07
C SER A 118 29.17 0.81 -22.89
N LYS A 119 29.46 1.92 -22.20
CA LYS A 119 30.26 1.94 -20.97
C LYS A 119 29.44 1.77 -19.69
N GLY A 120 28.11 1.90 -19.77
CA GLY A 120 27.20 1.87 -18.60
C GLY A 120 26.18 0.75 -18.58
N VAL A 121 25.91 0.07 -19.71
CA VAL A 121 24.87 -0.97 -19.78
C VAL A 121 25.51 -2.35 -19.80
N ARG A 122 25.64 -2.95 -18.61
CA ARG A 122 25.56 -4.41 -18.51
C ARG A 122 24.13 -4.80 -18.92
N SER A 123 24.03 -5.77 -19.82
CA SER A 123 22.78 -6.35 -20.34
C SER A 123 21.71 -6.47 -19.25
N VAL A 124 20.54 -5.88 -19.49
CA VAL A 124 19.34 -6.05 -18.64
C VAL A 124 18.86 -7.51 -18.68
N GLY A 125 19.24 -8.28 -19.71
CA GLY A 125 18.99 -9.72 -19.78
C GLY A 125 19.79 -10.53 -18.74
N ASP A 126 21.03 -10.13 -18.43
CA ASP A 126 21.91 -10.87 -17.50
C ASP A 126 21.57 -10.59 -16.02
N LEU A 127 20.75 -9.57 -15.75
CA LEU A 127 20.26 -9.24 -14.41
C LEU A 127 18.99 -10.01 -14.04
N ILE A 128 18.21 -10.46 -15.03
CA ILE A 128 16.97 -11.21 -14.78
C ILE A 128 17.28 -12.70 -14.57
N GLU A 129 18.25 -13.26 -15.31
CA GLU A 129 18.64 -14.67 -15.17
C GLU A 129 19.47 -14.94 -13.89
N LYS A 130 20.00 -13.89 -13.24
CA LYS A 130 20.64 -13.98 -11.91
C LYS A 130 19.66 -13.84 -10.72
N CYS A 131 18.42 -13.45 -10.95
CA CYS A 131 17.40 -13.38 -9.88
C CYS A 131 16.73 -14.72 -9.58
N GLU A 132 16.75 -15.68 -10.50
CA GLU A 132 16.16 -17.01 -10.29
C GLU A 132 17.16 -18.04 -9.72
N HIS A 133 18.43 -17.68 -9.57
CA HIS A 133 19.49 -18.57 -9.04
C HIS A 133 20.25 -18.01 -7.83
N SER A 134 19.76 -16.94 -7.20
CA SER A 134 20.31 -16.38 -5.95
C SER A 134 19.35 -16.49 -4.75
N MET A 135 18.35 -17.38 -4.83
CA MET A 135 17.45 -17.68 -3.70
C MET A 135 18.01 -18.78 -2.78
N GLU A 136 19.33 -18.97 -2.74
CA GLU A 136 19.99 -19.50 -1.55
C GLU A 136 20.05 -18.37 -0.52
N TYR A 137 19.10 -18.43 0.41
CA TYR A 137 19.03 -17.65 1.63
C TYR A 137 20.37 -17.67 2.37
N SER A 138 21.24 -16.68 2.12
CA SER A 138 22.21 -16.26 3.12
C SER A 138 21.47 -15.40 4.15
N SER A 139 20.80 -16.10 5.04
CA SER A 139 20.07 -15.58 6.19
C SER A 139 21.03 -14.88 7.14
N ARG A 140 21.10 -13.55 7.05
CA ARG A 140 21.40 -12.66 8.18
C ARG A 140 21.00 -11.24 7.82
N SER A 141 19.86 -10.84 8.37
CA SER A 141 19.47 -9.43 8.43
C SER A 141 20.58 -8.65 9.15
N PRO A 142 20.83 -7.37 8.81
CA PRO A 142 21.68 -6.49 9.62
C PRO A 142 21.26 -6.41 11.09
N ALA A 143 20.00 -6.75 11.42
CA ALA A 143 19.54 -6.90 12.80
C ALA A 143 20.15 -8.13 13.52
N ASP A 144 20.55 -9.18 12.79
CA ASP A 144 21.19 -10.36 13.35
C ASP A 144 22.69 -10.16 13.64
N GLN A 145 23.34 -9.14 13.04
CA GLN A 145 24.76 -8.87 13.28
C GLN A 145 25.05 -8.14 14.61
N LEU A 146 24.02 -7.65 15.29
CA LEU A 146 24.12 -7.14 16.68
C LEU A 146 23.88 -8.22 17.73
N LEU A 147 23.50 -9.44 17.33
CA LEU A 147 23.22 -10.57 18.21
C LEU A 147 24.33 -11.61 18.08
N GLY A 148 25.39 -11.38 18.86
CA GLY A 148 26.56 -12.24 18.95
C GLY A 148 26.21 -13.72 19.16
N SER A 149 26.82 -14.57 18.33
CA SER A 149 26.76 -16.03 18.31
C SER A 149 27.48 -16.68 19.51
N SER A 150 27.21 -16.25 20.74
CA SER A 150 27.80 -16.82 21.95
C SER A 150 26.87 -16.61 23.16
N GLY A 151 26.11 -17.64 23.55
CA GLY A 151 25.36 -17.68 24.81
C GLY A 151 23.84 -17.46 24.73
N ASP A 152 23.16 -18.17 23.82
CA ASP A 152 21.75 -18.04 23.43
C ASP A 152 20.67 -18.17 24.55
N LYS A 153 21.04 -18.56 25.78
CA LYS A 153 20.06 -18.68 26.87
C LYS A 153 19.49 -17.33 27.31
N GLY A 154 20.31 -16.28 27.34
CA GLY A 154 19.88 -14.94 27.76
C GLY A 154 18.92 -14.28 26.75
N HIS A 155 19.19 -14.48 25.45
CA HIS A 155 18.33 -13.95 24.38
C HIS A 155 16.97 -14.65 24.32
N VAL A 156 16.96 -15.98 24.45
CA VAL A 156 15.70 -16.75 24.52
C VAL A 156 14.90 -16.37 25.76
N ALA A 157 15.54 -16.25 26.93
CA ALA A 157 14.87 -15.84 28.16
C ALA A 157 14.24 -14.44 28.04
N ARG A 158 14.98 -13.47 27.47
CA ARG A 158 14.48 -12.11 27.23
C ARG A 158 13.30 -12.09 26.26
N LYS A 159 13.33 -12.88 25.19
CA LYS A 159 12.20 -13.01 24.25
C LYS A 159 10.96 -13.60 24.92
N LEU A 160 11.13 -14.64 25.74
CA LEU A 160 10.02 -15.25 26.48
C LEU A 160 9.41 -14.29 27.51
N GLU A 161 10.25 -13.53 28.23
CA GLU A 161 9.78 -12.52 29.17
C GLU A 161 9.00 -11.41 28.46
N LEU A 162 9.51 -10.92 27.33
CA LEU A 162 8.82 -9.92 26.52
C LEU A 162 7.48 -10.46 26.01
N ARG A 163 7.46 -11.68 25.47
CA ARG A 163 6.23 -12.36 25.05
C ARG A 163 5.19 -12.39 26.17
N ARG A 164 5.59 -12.89 27.35
CA ARG A 164 4.71 -12.99 28.52
C ARG A 164 4.19 -11.62 28.96
N LYS A 165 5.04 -10.61 28.98
CA LYS A 165 4.68 -9.22 29.35
C LYS A 165 3.58 -8.67 28.44
N TYR A 166 3.71 -8.85 27.13
CA TYR A 166 2.75 -8.34 26.15
C TYR A 166 1.47 -9.15 26.09
N GLU A 167 1.56 -10.49 26.15
CA GLU A 167 0.39 -11.38 26.23
C GLU A 167 -0.47 -11.08 27.47
N GLN A 168 0.16 -10.85 28.62
CA GLN A 168 -0.55 -10.48 29.86
C GLN A 168 -1.17 -9.08 29.81
N LYS A 169 -0.49 -8.12 29.16
CA LYS A 169 -0.93 -6.71 29.14
C LYS A 169 -2.06 -6.46 28.14
N PHE A 170 -2.01 -7.11 26.97
CA PHE A 170 -2.90 -6.80 25.85
C PHE A 170 -3.78 -7.97 25.40
N ALA A 171 -3.67 -9.15 26.04
CA ALA A 171 -4.41 -10.36 25.65
C ALA A 171 -4.28 -10.68 24.15
N LEU A 172 -3.05 -10.64 23.65
CA LEU A 172 -2.76 -10.81 22.22
C LEU A 172 -3.14 -12.22 21.75
N PRO A 173 -3.76 -12.36 20.56
CA PRO A 173 -4.02 -13.65 19.95
C PRO A 173 -2.73 -14.42 19.64
N SER A 174 -2.88 -15.69 19.26
CA SER A 174 -1.76 -16.49 18.77
C SER A 174 -1.30 -15.99 17.40
N ILE A 175 0.02 -15.87 17.23
CA ILE A 175 0.62 -15.47 15.96
C ILE A 175 0.29 -16.50 14.88
N LEU A 176 -0.30 -16.04 13.77
CA LEU A 176 -0.74 -16.90 12.67
C LEU A 176 0.39 -17.16 11.67
N TYR A 177 0.34 -18.31 10.99
CA TYR A 177 1.16 -18.57 9.82
C TYR A 177 0.71 -17.72 8.63
N ARG A 178 1.57 -17.56 7.61
CA ARG A 178 1.25 -16.78 6.41
C ARG A 178 -0.02 -17.25 5.73
N SER A 179 -0.14 -18.54 5.46
CA SER A 179 -1.30 -19.11 4.76
C SER A 179 -2.60 -18.85 5.52
N GLU A 180 -2.60 -19.03 6.84
CA GLU A 180 -3.74 -18.76 7.72
C GLU A 180 -4.09 -17.27 7.78
N LEU A 181 -3.08 -16.41 7.91
CA LEU A 181 -3.24 -14.96 7.90
C LEU A 181 -3.88 -14.51 6.58
N ILE A 182 -3.31 -14.92 5.44
CA ILE A 182 -3.81 -14.56 4.11
C ILE A 182 -5.26 -15.03 3.90
N MET A 183 -5.61 -16.22 4.39
CA MET A 183 -6.97 -16.73 4.34
C MET A 183 -7.93 -15.88 5.17
N ARG A 184 -7.56 -15.51 6.40
CA ARG A 184 -8.42 -14.73 7.30
C ARG A 184 -8.59 -13.29 6.89
N ILE A 185 -7.60 -12.68 6.22
CA ILE A 185 -7.71 -11.28 5.77
C ILE A 185 -8.57 -11.12 4.51
N GLN A 186 -8.86 -12.18 3.74
CA GLN A 186 -9.58 -12.09 2.46
C GLN A 186 -10.88 -11.27 2.53
N PRO A 187 -11.75 -11.43 3.56
CA PRO A 187 -12.99 -10.65 3.66
C PRO A 187 -12.74 -9.14 3.77
N PHE A 188 -11.61 -8.75 4.37
CA PHE A 188 -11.24 -7.36 4.63
C PHE A 188 -10.49 -6.70 3.48
N LEU A 189 -10.05 -7.45 2.46
CA LEU A 189 -9.33 -6.88 1.32
C LEU A 189 -10.16 -5.85 0.53
N ARG A 190 -11.49 -5.96 0.56
CA ARG A 190 -12.40 -4.96 -0.04
C ARG A 190 -12.23 -3.56 0.55
N LEU A 191 -11.71 -3.46 1.78
CA LEU A 191 -11.37 -2.20 2.45
C LEU A 191 -10.44 -1.33 1.60
N VAL A 192 -9.55 -1.94 0.81
CA VAL A 192 -8.65 -1.22 -0.09
C VAL A 192 -9.45 -0.31 -1.01
N GLU A 193 -10.52 -0.80 -1.64
CA GLU A 193 -11.36 0.05 -2.49
C GLU A 193 -12.09 1.15 -1.72
N ASP A 194 -12.58 0.83 -0.53
CA ASP A 194 -13.36 1.75 0.31
C ASP A 194 -12.48 2.90 0.85
N LEU A 195 -11.19 2.65 1.09
CA LEU A 195 -10.19 3.66 1.40
C LEU A 195 -9.98 4.66 0.25
N PHE A 196 -10.06 4.21 -1.01
CA PHE A 196 -10.00 5.09 -2.19
C PHE A 196 -11.32 5.83 -2.44
N LYS A 197 -12.45 5.29 -1.98
CA LYS A 197 -13.75 5.98 -2.00
C LYS A 197 -13.89 6.99 -0.85
N ASN A 198 -12.88 7.13 0.01
CA ASN A 198 -12.89 7.95 1.23
C ASN A 198 -14.05 7.60 2.18
N ARG A 199 -14.48 6.34 2.19
CA ARG A 199 -15.48 5.84 3.14
C ARG A 199 -14.88 5.62 4.53
N VAL A 200 -13.57 5.38 4.59
CA VAL A 200 -12.84 5.06 5.81
C VAL A 200 -11.74 6.09 6.01
N SER A 201 -11.66 6.65 7.22
CA SER A 201 -10.49 7.44 7.62
C SER A 201 -9.32 6.51 7.90
N SER A 202 -8.16 6.84 7.32
CA SER A 202 -6.95 6.04 7.45
C SER A 202 -5.85 6.86 8.11
N TYR A 203 -5.37 6.36 9.25
CA TYR A 203 -4.23 6.92 9.97
C TYR A 203 -2.95 6.82 9.13
N TYR A 204 -2.68 5.66 8.54
CA TYR A 204 -1.45 5.43 7.78
C TYR A 204 -1.41 6.26 6.49
N LYS A 205 -2.56 6.48 5.84
CA LYS A 205 -2.67 7.38 4.67
C LYS A 205 -2.40 8.82 5.05
N HIS A 206 -2.83 9.27 6.23
CA HIS A 206 -2.52 10.60 6.75
C HIS A 206 -1.02 10.77 6.99
N GLU A 207 -0.38 9.80 7.67
CA GLU A 207 1.07 9.80 7.90
C GLU A 207 1.87 9.76 6.60
N ALA A 208 1.49 8.90 5.66
CA ALA A 208 2.09 8.82 4.33
C ALA A 208 1.98 10.14 3.55
N ALA A 209 0.83 10.82 3.66
CA ALA A 209 0.62 12.12 3.05
C ALA A 209 1.43 13.23 3.75
N SER A 210 1.60 13.15 5.06
CA SER A 210 2.46 14.05 5.83
C SER A 210 3.92 13.91 5.40
N ALA A 211 4.43 12.68 5.33
CA ALA A 211 5.78 12.38 4.86
C ALA A 211 6.03 12.89 3.42
N SER A 212 5.08 12.65 2.51
CA SER A 212 5.16 13.12 1.13
C SER A 212 5.13 14.65 1.00
N LYS A 213 4.48 15.36 1.93
CA LYS A 213 4.47 16.84 1.96
C LYS A 213 5.75 17.42 2.55
N ALA A 214 6.40 16.71 3.46
CA ALA A 214 7.66 17.12 4.07
C ALA A 214 8.85 16.96 3.10
N SER A 215 8.74 16.04 2.14
CA SER A 215 9.74 15.83 1.10
C SER A 215 9.65 16.89 -0.01
N ASN A 216 10.83 17.31 -0.50
CA ASN A 216 10.95 18.16 -1.69
C ASN A 216 11.07 17.33 -2.99
N ASN A 217 11.24 16.01 -2.89
CA ASN A 217 11.47 15.13 -4.02
C ASN A 217 10.15 14.70 -4.65
N ALA A 218 10.17 14.46 -5.97
CA ALA A 218 9.00 13.94 -6.70
C ALA A 218 8.70 12.48 -6.35
N PHE A 219 9.73 11.72 -5.96
CA PHE A 219 9.66 10.32 -5.55
C PHE A 219 10.44 10.14 -4.24
N LEU A 220 10.06 9.14 -3.46
CA LEU A 220 10.74 8.75 -2.23
C LEU A 220 12.16 8.25 -2.56
N SER A 221 13.17 9.01 -2.15
CA SER A 221 14.57 8.59 -2.30
C SER A 221 14.96 7.55 -1.25
N LEU A 222 16.03 6.78 -1.52
CA LEU A 222 16.54 5.79 -0.58
C LEU A 222 17.02 6.41 0.74
N ASP A 223 17.60 7.61 0.70
CA ASP A 223 18.09 8.30 1.90
C ASP A 223 16.92 8.86 2.74
N GLU A 224 15.86 9.34 2.09
CA GLU A 224 14.61 9.71 2.79
C GLU A 224 13.95 8.48 3.41
N PHE A 225 13.93 7.35 2.70
CA PHE A 225 13.35 6.13 3.23
C PHE A 225 14.12 5.62 4.47
N ARG A 226 15.46 5.66 4.45
CA ARG A 226 16.31 5.27 5.60
C ARG A 226 16.21 6.20 6.79
N SER A 227 15.97 7.49 6.56
CA SER A 227 15.80 8.48 7.63
C SER A 227 14.38 8.54 8.17
N MET A 228 13.42 7.90 7.50
CA MET A 228 12.04 7.83 7.94
C MET A 228 11.87 6.86 9.10
N ASP A 229 11.04 7.23 10.06
CA ASP A 229 10.64 6.34 11.13
C ASP A 229 9.61 5.31 10.63
N ILE A 230 10.13 4.21 10.07
CA ILE A 230 9.33 3.09 9.54
C ILE A 230 8.48 2.46 10.66
N SER A 231 8.88 2.58 11.93
CA SER A 231 8.15 2.01 13.07
C SER A 231 6.71 2.54 13.16
N ARG A 232 6.46 3.76 12.68
CA ARG A 232 5.13 4.38 12.65
C ARG A 232 4.18 3.74 11.63
N PHE A 233 4.71 2.95 10.69
CA PHE A 233 3.97 2.23 9.66
C PHE A 233 3.87 0.73 9.92
N VAL A 234 4.39 0.24 11.05
CA VAL A 234 4.35 -1.19 11.40
C VAL A 234 3.04 -1.53 12.12
N ALA A 235 2.37 -2.59 11.65
CA ALA A 235 1.25 -3.22 12.32
C ALA A 235 1.77 -4.04 13.52
N GLY A 236 1.91 -3.36 14.67
CA GLY A 236 2.67 -3.81 15.84
C GLY A 236 2.60 -5.30 16.14
N TYR A 237 1.48 -5.79 16.65
CA TYR A 237 1.34 -7.20 17.06
C TYR A 237 1.71 -8.22 15.96
N TYR A 238 1.42 -7.93 14.69
CA TYR A 238 1.68 -8.84 13.57
C TYR A 238 3.15 -8.86 13.13
N GLY A 239 3.88 -7.77 13.35
CA GLY A 239 5.24 -7.59 12.87
C GLY A 239 5.32 -7.19 11.40
N LEU A 240 6.51 -6.81 10.96
CA LEU A 240 6.75 -6.28 9.63
C LEU A 240 6.73 -7.40 8.57
N ARG A 241 7.26 -8.59 8.85
CA ARG A 241 7.33 -9.70 7.86
C ARG A 241 5.93 -10.13 7.40
N ARG A 242 4.99 -10.26 8.36
CA ARG A 242 3.60 -10.60 8.06
C ARG A 242 2.89 -9.48 7.34
N GLN A 243 3.10 -8.22 7.75
CA GLN A 243 2.58 -7.06 7.04
C GLN A 243 3.03 -7.02 5.57
N LEU A 244 4.31 -7.27 5.29
CA LEU A 244 4.80 -7.34 3.90
C LEU A 244 4.13 -8.46 3.11
N SER A 245 3.91 -9.63 3.72
CA SER A 245 3.18 -10.73 3.08
C SER A 245 1.74 -10.34 2.72
N VAL A 246 1.06 -9.56 3.57
CA VAL A 246 -0.27 -9.01 3.28
C VAL A 246 -0.20 -7.98 2.15
N GLY A 247 0.84 -7.14 2.13
CA GLY A 247 1.06 -6.17 1.07
C GLY A 247 1.27 -6.82 -0.30
N GLU A 248 2.01 -7.92 -0.37
CA GLU A 248 2.14 -8.75 -1.59
C GLU A 248 0.80 -9.26 -2.09
N GLU A 249 -0.06 -9.74 -1.18
CA GLU A 249 -1.39 -10.23 -1.52
C GLU A 249 -2.31 -9.11 -2.03
N ILE A 250 -2.24 -7.92 -1.41
CA ILE A 250 -2.95 -6.72 -1.88
C ILE A 250 -2.48 -6.35 -3.28
N LEU A 251 -1.17 -6.37 -3.55
CA LEU A 251 -0.64 -6.10 -4.89
C LEU A 251 -1.09 -7.14 -5.89
N ARG A 252 -1.07 -8.42 -5.53
CA ARG A 252 -1.52 -9.52 -6.41
C ARG A 252 -2.95 -9.30 -6.89
N GLN A 253 -3.86 -8.89 -6.00
CA GLN A 253 -5.28 -8.71 -6.33
C GLN A 253 -5.60 -7.33 -6.92
N PHE A 254 -5.01 -6.25 -6.39
CA PHE A 254 -5.42 -4.88 -6.69
C PHE A 254 -4.43 -4.08 -7.54
N ARG A 255 -3.31 -4.67 -8.01
CA ARG A 255 -2.30 -3.93 -8.80
C ARG A 255 -2.89 -3.15 -10.00
N PRO A 256 -3.77 -3.71 -10.86
CA PRO A 256 -4.36 -2.95 -11.96
C PRO A 256 -5.20 -1.76 -11.46
N PHE A 257 -5.93 -1.95 -10.36
CA PHE A 257 -6.74 -0.90 -9.73
C PHE A 257 -5.88 0.22 -9.15
N LEU A 258 -4.80 -0.13 -8.44
CA LEU A 258 -3.88 0.82 -7.83
C LEU A 258 -3.12 1.64 -8.89
N LEU A 259 -2.68 1.02 -9.98
CA LEU A 259 -2.04 1.72 -11.10
C LEU A 259 -2.96 2.75 -11.75
N LYS A 260 -4.26 2.46 -11.86
CA LYS A 260 -5.25 3.37 -12.45
C LYS A 260 -5.59 4.57 -11.54
N ARG A 261 -5.52 4.41 -10.22
CA ARG A 261 -5.96 5.41 -9.23
C ARG A 261 -4.83 6.04 -8.42
N GLN A 262 -3.68 6.26 -9.05
CA GLN A 262 -2.51 6.87 -8.41
C GLN A 262 -2.72 8.35 -8.03
N GLY A 263 -2.84 8.61 -6.73
CA GLY A 263 -2.73 9.96 -6.16
C GLY A 263 -1.26 10.39 -5.99
N LYS A 264 -1.02 11.69 -5.73
CA LYS A 264 0.33 12.26 -5.53
C LYS A 264 1.13 11.47 -4.49
N THR A 265 0.53 11.16 -3.35
CA THR A 265 1.17 10.40 -2.26
C THR A 265 1.57 8.99 -2.70
N MET A 266 0.70 8.25 -3.40
CA MET A 266 1.02 6.91 -3.87
C MET A 266 2.08 6.92 -4.99
N LYS A 267 2.12 7.95 -5.82
CA LYS A 267 3.21 8.13 -6.80
C LYS A 267 4.55 8.40 -6.12
N TRP A 268 4.54 9.20 -5.05
CA TRP A 268 5.75 9.52 -4.30
C TRP A 268 6.30 8.28 -3.57
N TRP A 269 5.44 7.53 -2.87
CA TRP A 269 5.84 6.28 -2.19
C TRP A 269 6.21 5.17 -3.17
N GLY A 270 5.56 5.10 -4.34
CA GLY A 270 5.57 3.92 -5.19
C GLY A 270 4.45 2.95 -4.78
N VAL A 271 3.90 2.23 -5.77
CA VAL A 271 2.71 1.39 -5.55
C VAL A 271 3.00 0.22 -4.60
N ALA A 272 4.19 -0.37 -4.69
CA ALA A 272 4.58 -1.50 -3.84
C ALA A 272 4.75 -1.07 -2.38
N ASP A 273 5.53 -0.03 -2.11
CA ASP A 273 5.75 0.48 -0.76
C ASP A 273 4.48 1.06 -0.16
N PHE A 274 3.64 1.72 -0.96
CA PHE A 274 2.33 2.18 -0.49
C PHE A 274 1.42 1.00 -0.10
N ALA A 275 1.45 -0.11 -0.84
CA ALA A 275 0.70 -1.30 -0.45
C ALA A 275 1.23 -1.92 0.86
N ASN A 276 2.55 -2.00 1.00
CA ASN A 276 3.22 -2.61 2.15
C ASN A 276 3.10 -1.77 3.44
N TYR A 277 3.32 -0.45 3.37
CA TYR A 277 3.41 0.41 4.56
C TYR A 277 2.14 1.22 4.83
N VAL A 278 1.20 1.29 3.89
CA VAL A 278 -0.06 2.04 4.07
C VAL A 278 -1.28 1.14 4.00
N LEU A 279 -1.44 0.35 2.93
CA LEU A 279 -2.66 -0.44 2.75
C LEU A 279 -2.68 -1.70 3.64
N ALA A 280 -1.58 -2.43 3.73
CA ALA A 280 -1.47 -3.63 4.55
C ALA A 280 -1.79 -3.37 6.04
N PRO A 281 -1.21 -2.35 6.72
CA PRO A 281 -1.55 -2.10 8.11
C PRO A 281 -3.00 -1.61 8.31
N GLU A 282 -3.64 -0.98 7.31
CA GLU A 282 -5.08 -0.63 7.38
C GLU A 282 -5.99 -1.86 7.29
N VAL A 283 -5.63 -2.83 6.44
CA VAL A 283 -6.33 -4.12 6.35
C VAL A 283 -6.12 -4.92 7.63
N LEU A 284 -4.90 -4.96 8.15
CA LEU A 284 -4.58 -5.61 9.42
C LEU A 284 -5.30 -4.95 10.59
N ALA A 285 -5.52 -3.63 10.58
CA ALA A 285 -6.32 -2.96 11.60
C ALA A 285 -7.77 -3.45 11.59
N SER A 286 -8.40 -3.58 10.42
CA SER A 286 -9.74 -4.15 10.31
C SER A 286 -9.81 -5.61 10.75
N PHE A 287 -8.80 -6.41 10.38
CA PHE A 287 -8.70 -7.79 10.86
C PHE A 287 -8.51 -7.88 12.38
N CYS A 288 -7.71 -6.98 12.96
CA CYS A 288 -7.49 -6.90 14.40
C CYS A 288 -8.76 -6.53 15.18
N ILE A 289 -9.58 -5.62 14.64
CA ILE A 289 -10.87 -5.25 15.25
C ILE A 289 -11.79 -6.47 15.34
N ASP A 290 -11.85 -7.27 14.28
CA ASP A 290 -12.65 -8.50 14.23
C ASP A 290 -12.07 -9.58 15.17
N GLU A 291 -10.77 -9.83 15.10
CA GLU A 291 -10.12 -10.90 15.89
C GLU A 291 -10.14 -10.63 17.40
N MET A 292 -9.97 -9.37 17.81
CA MET A 292 -9.95 -8.97 19.22
C MET A 292 -11.25 -8.36 19.72
N GLN A 293 -12.29 -8.30 18.86
CA GLN A 293 -13.61 -7.76 19.19
C GLN A 293 -13.53 -6.34 19.80
N LEU A 294 -12.73 -5.46 19.19
CA LEU A 294 -12.49 -4.10 19.71
C LEU A 294 -13.71 -3.18 19.59
N GLY A 295 -14.69 -3.57 18.78
CA GLY A 295 -15.97 -2.90 18.55
C GLY A 295 -16.79 -3.61 17.47
N ASP A 296 -18.04 -3.18 17.27
CA ASP A 296 -18.98 -3.83 16.35
C ASP A 296 -18.79 -3.43 14.87
N ASP A 297 -18.22 -2.25 14.61
CA ASP A 297 -18.03 -1.71 13.25
C ASP A 297 -16.55 -1.44 12.95
N ILE A 298 -16.03 -2.11 11.91
CA ILE A 298 -14.66 -1.96 11.42
C ILE A 298 -14.39 -0.59 10.76
N TYR A 299 -15.46 0.15 10.42
CA TYR A 299 -15.41 1.49 9.84
C TYR A 299 -15.52 2.61 10.88
N ASP A 300 -15.96 2.29 12.08
CA ASP A 300 -16.08 3.27 13.16
C ASP A 300 -14.71 3.84 13.54
N ARG A 301 -14.65 5.15 13.70
CA ARG A 301 -13.40 5.87 13.91
C ARG A 301 -12.78 5.53 15.25
N GLU A 302 -13.57 5.49 16.31
CA GLU A 302 -13.08 5.23 17.67
C GLU A 302 -12.56 3.79 17.78
N THR A 303 -13.26 2.85 17.15
CA THR A 303 -12.86 1.44 17.09
C THR A 303 -11.52 1.27 16.35
N ARG A 304 -11.31 1.99 15.25
CA ARG A 304 -10.02 2.00 14.53
C ARG A 304 -8.90 2.67 15.33
N GLU A 305 -9.18 3.76 16.04
CA GLU A 305 -8.21 4.44 16.90
C GLU A 305 -7.66 3.48 17.98
N LYS A 306 -8.50 2.64 18.60
CA LYS A 306 -8.06 1.58 19.52
C LYS A 306 -7.12 0.56 18.86
N ALA A 307 -7.41 0.15 17.62
CA ALA A 307 -6.54 -0.77 16.88
C ALA A 307 -5.17 -0.12 16.56
N TYR A 308 -5.16 1.16 16.19
CA TYR A 308 -3.91 1.88 15.94
C TYR A 308 -3.08 2.07 17.21
N GLU A 309 -3.73 2.38 18.35
CA GLU A 309 -3.05 2.45 19.65
C GLU A 309 -2.46 1.10 20.04
N LEU A 310 -3.19 0.00 19.81
CA LEU A 310 -2.67 -1.34 20.05
C LEU A 310 -1.43 -1.60 19.20
N PHE A 311 -1.47 -1.29 17.90
CA PHE A 311 -0.32 -1.45 17.00
C PHE A 311 0.88 -0.61 17.43
N HIS A 312 0.66 0.64 17.83
CA HIS A 312 1.75 1.49 18.33
C HIS A 312 2.36 0.93 19.62
N ASN A 313 1.53 0.46 20.54
CA ASN A 313 1.99 -0.09 21.81
C ASN A 313 2.67 -1.46 21.67
N THR A 314 2.43 -2.19 20.59
CA THR A 314 2.93 -3.56 20.36
C THR A 314 4.00 -3.64 19.26
N THR A 315 4.52 -2.51 18.77
CA THR A 315 5.58 -2.49 17.74
C THR A 315 6.83 -3.26 18.17
N GLU A 316 7.26 -3.12 19.42
CA GLU A 316 8.41 -3.88 19.95
C GLU A 316 8.15 -5.40 19.91
N PHE A 317 6.93 -5.82 20.28
CA PHE A 317 6.53 -7.22 20.23
C PHE A 317 6.56 -7.77 18.79
N GLY A 318 6.00 -7.03 17.83
CA GLY A 318 6.01 -7.42 16.42
C GLY A 318 7.39 -7.68 15.87
N LEU A 319 8.27 -6.70 16.05
CA LEU A 319 9.62 -6.74 15.49
C LEU A 319 10.53 -7.76 16.19
N ALA A 320 10.40 -7.92 17.51
CA ALA A 320 11.29 -8.79 18.29
C ALA A 320 10.79 -10.24 18.41
N ILE A 321 9.47 -10.45 18.47
CA ILE A 321 8.84 -11.75 18.70
C ILE A 321 8.16 -12.25 17.44
N ALA A 322 7.16 -11.52 16.93
CA ALA A 322 6.36 -12.02 15.80
C ALA A 322 7.23 -12.28 14.57
N ASP A 323 8.10 -11.34 14.19
CA ASP A 323 8.98 -11.49 13.04
C ASP A 323 10.07 -12.57 13.23
N ALA A 324 10.36 -12.95 14.47
CA ALA A 324 11.29 -14.04 14.78
C ALA A 324 10.62 -15.43 14.73
N GLU A 325 9.29 -15.50 14.80
CA GLU A 325 8.56 -16.75 14.66
C GLU A 325 8.50 -17.22 13.19
N PRO A 326 8.40 -18.55 12.96
CA PRO A 326 8.20 -19.10 11.63
C PRO A 326 7.02 -18.44 10.92
N LEU A 327 7.25 -18.04 9.68
CA LEU A 327 6.21 -17.49 8.82
C LEU A 327 5.41 -18.62 8.16
N GLU A 328 6.10 -19.71 7.84
CA GLU A 328 5.53 -20.92 7.24
C GLU A 328 5.59 -22.11 8.22
N GLN A 329 4.66 -23.06 8.06
CA GLN A 329 4.59 -24.23 8.94
C GLN A 329 5.85 -25.11 8.86
N TRP A 330 6.53 -25.13 7.72
CA TRP A 330 7.79 -25.86 7.51
C TRP A 330 9.04 -25.12 8.00
N GLU A 331 8.94 -23.82 8.30
CA GLU A 331 10.05 -23.02 8.84
C GLU A 331 10.30 -23.31 10.32
N ALA A 332 9.43 -24.10 10.97
CA ALA A 332 9.65 -24.56 12.32
C ALA A 332 11.07 -25.13 12.44
N PRO A 333 11.97 -24.50 13.22
CA PRO A 333 13.18 -25.20 13.60
C PRO A 333 12.71 -26.45 14.33
N VAL A 334 13.29 -27.59 14.00
CA VAL A 334 13.14 -28.83 14.78
C VAL A 334 13.70 -28.53 16.19
N ARG A 335 12.91 -27.86 17.03
CA ARG A 335 13.21 -27.54 18.42
C ARG A 335 12.03 -28.05 19.25
N ASP A 336 12.11 -29.37 19.39
CA ASP A 336 11.72 -30.18 20.53
C ASP A 336 10.23 -30.34 20.89
N GLN A 337 9.76 -31.54 20.55
CA GLN A 337 8.80 -32.37 21.27
C GLN A 337 9.21 -32.68 22.74
N ARG A 338 9.82 -31.74 23.48
CA ARG A 338 10.27 -31.96 24.87
C ARG A 338 9.62 -31.00 25.85
N ALA A 339 8.29 -30.97 25.85
CA ALA A 339 7.52 -30.53 27.01
C ALA A 339 6.28 -31.41 27.28
N THR A 340 6.13 -32.54 26.59
CA THR A 340 5.32 -33.65 27.10
C THR A 340 6.22 -34.44 28.05
N GLY A 341 6.05 -34.17 29.34
CA GLY A 341 6.82 -34.80 30.41
C GLY A 341 6.79 -36.34 30.34
N PRO A 342 7.73 -37.01 31.02
CA PRO A 342 7.67 -38.45 31.16
C PRO A 342 6.33 -38.80 31.83
N LYS A 343 5.46 -39.49 31.10
CA LYS A 343 4.40 -40.27 31.73
C LYS A 343 5.13 -41.28 32.62
N MET A 344 5.21 -41.00 33.92
CA MET A 344 5.56 -42.02 34.89
C MET A 344 4.55 -43.15 34.69
N THR A 345 5.05 -44.26 34.15
CA THR A 345 4.39 -45.55 34.24
C THR A 345 4.37 -45.93 35.71
N GLU A 346 3.29 -45.57 36.39
CA GLU A 346 2.98 -46.11 37.71
C GLU A 346 2.39 -47.50 37.51
N SER A 347 3.30 -48.47 37.33
CA SER A 347 3.03 -49.88 37.51
C SER A 347 3.74 -50.27 38.80
N GLN A 348 2.95 -50.46 39.87
CA GLN A 348 3.18 -51.24 41.10
C GLN A 348 2.56 -50.56 42.33
N ARG A 349 1.31 -50.94 42.66
CA ARG A 349 0.97 -51.61 43.93
C ARG A 349 -0.42 -52.21 43.89
#